data_AF-A0A453EUH2-F1
#
_entry.id   AF-A0A453EUH2-F1
#
_cell.length_a   1.000
_cell.length_b   1.000
_cell.length_c   1.000
_cell.angle_alpha   90.00
_cell.angle_beta   90.00
_cell.angle_gamma   90.00
#
_symmetry.space_group_name_H-M   'P 1'
#
loop_
_entity.id
_entity.type
_entity.pdbx_description
1 polymer ?
#
loop_
_entity_poly.entity_id
_entity_poly.type
_entity_poly.pdbx_seq_one_letter_code
_entity_poly.pdbx_strand_id
1 'polypeptide(L)'
;MVMLLTTVTIDLLHGYRVVDRIRESLEDSIERQSLVREFRLDELPQLSAKFDKLLTLLLKTEEEHDTTIKTQIANLLQDTMEIITQDIMKNGQGILKDENRDNQLFANLNLDSIKDEAWREKCVRLQLLLTTKESAIYVPTNLEARRRITFFANSLFMKMPRAPQVRSMMSFSVLTPYFKEEVLFSTEDLHKKNEDGISILFYLRKIYPDEWKNCLERIKFVPKDEESLKSRMDEISPWASYRGQTLTRTVRGMMYYRRALEIQCIQDKIDIAKLDRQRTTTSYQEGGNIVDMALAIADIKFTYVVSCQVYGMQKVSKNLKDKACYLNILNLMIMYPSLRIAYIDEVEAPTKNGTTEKTYYSVLVKGVGEKYDEEIYRIKLPGKPTDIGEGKPENQNHAIIFTRGEALQAIDMNQDNYLEEAFKMRNVLEEFGSDKYGKSKPTILGLRE
;
A
#
# COMPACT_ATOMS: atom_id res chain seq x y z
N MET A 1 5.85 14.20 19.80
CA MET A 1 5.99 14.76 21.16
C MET A 1 5.35 16.13 21.26
N VAL A 2 5.87 17.18 20.60
CA VAL A 2 5.33 18.56 20.68
C VAL A 2 3.85 18.65 20.27
N MET A 3 3.44 18.00 19.18
CA MET A 3 2.02 17.96 18.80
C MET A 3 1.12 17.31 19.86
N LEU A 4 1.61 16.26 20.54
CA LEU A 4 0.86 15.61 21.62
C LEU A 4 0.72 16.57 22.80
N LEU A 5 1.83 17.21 23.20
CA LEU A 5 1.82 18.22 24.25
C LEU A 5 0.82 19.33 23.92
N THR A 6 0.80 19.81 22.67
CA THR A 6 -0.12 20.87 22.21
C THR A 6 -1.57 20.46 22.42
N THR A 7 -1.93 19.21 22.13
CA THR A 7 -3.30 18.72 22.33
C THR A 7 -3.66 18.52 23.81
N VAL A 8 -2.73 18.04 24.63
CA VAL A 8 -2.96 17.86 26.08
C VAL A 8 -3.02 19.19 26.83
N THR A 9 -2.34 20.23 26.32
CA THR A 9 -2.25 21.54 26.97
C THR A 9 -3.16 22.60 26.34
N ILE A 10 -3.99 22.25 25.35
CA ILE A 10 -4.76 23.21 24.55
C ILE A 10 -5.72 24.07 25.40
N ASP A 11 -6.28 23.51 26.47
CA ASP A 11 -7.18 24.21 27.38
C ASP A 11 -6.44 24.91 28.55
N LEU A 12 -5.12 24.73 28.63
CA LEU A 12 -4.26 25.37 29.61
C LEU A 12 -3.55 26.56 28.96
N LEU A 13 -4.10 27.76 29.09
CA LEU A 13 -3.60 28.98 28.42
C LEU A 13 -2.07 29.17 28.52
N HIS A 14 -1.48 28.89 29.68
CA HIS A 14 -0.03 29.00 29.92
C HIS A 14 0.72 27.74 29.41
N GLY A 15 0.21 26.54 29.69
CA GLY A 15 0.78 25.30 29.16
C GLY A 15 0.83 25.26 27.62
N TYR A 16 -0.16 25.85 26.94
CA TYR A 16 -0.21 25.98 25.49
C TYR A 16 0.88 26.93 24.97
N ARG A 17 1.05 28.11 25.56
CA ARG A 17 2.02 29.11 25.11
C ARG A 17 3.47 28.65 25.28
N VAL A 18 3.78 27.94 26.37
CA VAL A 18 5.09 27.29 26.54
C VAL A 18 5.36 26.30 25.40
N VAL A 19 4.39 25.42 25.09
CA VAL A 19 4.51 24.43 24.02
C VAL A 19 4.64 25.10 22.64
N ASP A 20 3.92 26.20 22.44
CA ASP A 20 3.95 26.95 21.19
C ASP A 20 5.31 27.60 20.94
N ARG A 21 5.89 28.27 21.95
CA ARG A 21 7.26 28.82 21.88
C ARG A 21 8.31 27.75 21.60
N ILE A 22 8.17 26.57 22.20
CA ILE A 22 9.05 25.42 21.92
C ILE A 22 8.91 24.99 20.46
N ARG A 23 7.68 24.92 19.94
CA ARG A 23 7.39 24.56 18.55
C ARG A 23 8.00 25.56 17.58
N GLU A 24 7.74 26.85 17.76
CA GLU A 24 8.28 27.92 16.91
C GLU A 24 9.81 27.88 16.88
N SER A 25 10.46 27.76 18.05
CA SER A 25 11.92 27.65 18.12
C SER A 25 12.46 26.40 17.40
N LEU A 26 11.74 25.29 17.44
CA LEU A 26 12.12 24.07 16.73
C LEU A 26 11.99 24.25 15.22
N GLU A 27 10.86 24.78 14.75
CA GLU A 27 10.58 25.04 13.33
C GLU A 27 11.60 26.02 12.72
N ASP A 28 11.88 27.12 13.41
CA ASP A 28 12.91 28.11 13.04
C ASP A 28 14.30 27.45 12.89
N SER A 29 14.67 26.59 13.84
CA SER A 29 15.99 25.92 13.82
C SER A 29 16.11 24.89 12.69
N ILE A 30 14.99 24.26 12.30
CA ILE A 30 14.94 23.32 11.17
C ILE A 30 15.07 24.10 9.86
N GLU A 31 14.33 25.20 9.71
CA GLU A 31 14.39 26.07 8.52
C GLU A 31 15.80 26.64 8.32
N ARG A 32 16.47 27.04 9.42
CA ARG A 32 17.85 27.55 9.41
C ARG A 32 18.93 26.46 9.38
N GLN A 33 18.54 25.18 9.36
CA GLN A 33 19.46 24.03 9.42
C GLN A 33 20.43 24.07 10.63
N SER A 34 20.00 24.65 11.75
CA SER A 34 20.78 24.86 12.97
C SER A 34 20.36 23.96 14.13
N LEU A 35 19.43 23.02 13.92
CA LEU A 35 18.86 22.14 14.96
C LEU A 35 19.90 21.56 15.94
N VAL A 36 20.95 20.88 15.44
CA VAL A 36 21.99 20.25 16.29
C VAL A 36 22.88 21.29 17.01
N ARG A 37 22.89 22.53 16.51
CA ARG A 37 23.60 23.65 17.15
C ARG A 37 22.78 24.26 18.27
N GLU A 38 21.46 24.34 18.11
CA GLU A 38 20.55 25.02 19.05
C GLU A 38 19.93 24.07 20.10
N PHE A 39 19.90 22.76 19.82
CA PHE A 39 19.33 21.73 20.69
C PHE A 39 20.38 20.65 21.04
N ARG A 40 20.42 20.24 22.31
CA ARG A 40 21.20 19.11 22.85
C ARG A 40 20.42 17.81 22.64
N LEU A 41 20.71 17.13 21.53
CA LEU A 41 20.01 15.89 21.15
C LEU A 41 20.45 14.66 21.97
N ASP A 42 21.57 14.78 22.66
CA ASP A 42 22.10 13.81 23.63
C ASP A 42 21.18 13.60 24.85
N GLU A 43 20.34 14.59 25.18
CA GLU A 43 19.36 14.51 26.28
C GLU A 43 18.00 13.91 25.84
N LEU A 44 17.83 13.57 24.56
CA LEU A 44 16.60 12.94 24.05
C LEU A 44 16.22 11.62 24.72
N PRO A 45 17.15 10.73 25.14
CA PRO A 45 16.79 9.51 25.86
C PRO A 45 16.05 9.78 27.17
N GLN A 46 16.43 10.83 27.92
CA GLN A 46 15.75 11.23 29.15
C GLN A 46 14.33 11.71 28.86
N LEU A 47 14.16 12.51 27.80
CA LEU A 47 12.85 12.96 27.34
C LEU A 47 11.97 11.78 26.91
N SER A 48 12.51 10.85 26.13
CA SER A 48 11.81 9.64 25.67
C SER A 48 11.28 8.82 26.83
N ALA A 49 12.09 8.59 27.88
CA ALA A 49 11.68 7.85 29.07
C ALA A 49 10.56 8.55 29.87
N LYS A 50 10.55 9.89 29.91
CA LYS A 50 9.47 10.66 30.54
C LYS A 50 8.17 10.60 29.71
N PHE A 51 8.28 10.69 28.39
CA PHE A 51 7.12 10.55 27.49
C PHE A 51 6.51 9.15 27.51
N ASP A 52 7.31 8.09 27.61
CA ASP A 52 6.78 6.73 27.73
C ASP A 52 5.95 6.57 29.02
N LYS A 53 6.45 7.10 30.15
CA LYS A 53 5.68 7.13 31.42
C LYS A 53 4.39 7.93 31.28
N LEU A 54 4.46 9.11 30.66
CA LEU A 54 3.30 9.96 30.40
C LEU A 54 2.25 9.24 29.54
N LEU A 55 2.67 8.64 28.42
CA LEU A 55 1.79 7.90 27.52
C LEU A 55 1.16 6.68 28.19
N THR A 56 1.94 5.95 29.01
CA THR A 56 1.42 4.83 29.79
C THR A 56 0.30 5.25 30.73
N LEU A 57 0.45 6.39 31.41
CA LEU A 57 -0.60 6.93 32.29
C LEU A 57 -1.81 7.43 31.51
N LEU A 58 -1.59 8.14 30.40
CA LEU A 58 -2.67 8.60 29.52
C LEU A 58 -3.50 7.42 28.98
N LEU A 59 -2.86 6.31 28.60
CA LEU A 59 -3.55 5.13 28.07
C LEU A 59 -4.24 4.26 29.13
N LYS A 60 -3.82 4.36 30.40
CA LYS A 60 -4.45 3.70 31.56
C LYS A 60 -5.63 4.47 32.15
N THR A 61 -5.81 5.72 31.74
CA THR A 61 -6.90 6.56 32.26
C THR A 61 -8.22 6.10 31.61
N GLU A 62 -8.92 5.17 32.27
CA GLU A 62 -10.23 4.66 31.81
C GLU A 62 -11.42 5.47 32.36
N GLU A 63 -11.25 6.16 33.50
CA GLU A 63 -12.32 6.94 34.16
C GLU A 63 -11.86 8.35 34.59
N GLU A 64 -12.78 9.31 34.54
CA GLU A 64 -12.57 10.75 34.73
C GLU A 64 -12.14 11.17 36.15
N HIS A 65 -12.18 10.27 37.13
CA HIS A 65 -12.14 10.60 38.56
C HIS A 65 -10.87 10.20 39.32
N ASP A 66 -9.83 9.71 38.65
CA ASP A 66 -8.55 9.48 39.34
C ASP A 66 -7.73 10.77 39.47
N THR A 67 -8.01 11.53 40.53
CA THR A 67 -7.26 12.74 40.91
C THR A 67 -5.77 12.47 41.11
N THR A 68 -5.39 11.23 41.48
CA THR A 68 -4.00 10.84 41.68
C THR A 68 -3.28 10.72 40.34
N ILE A 69 -3.91 10.08 39.35
CA ILE A 69 -3.36 9.98 37.98
C ILE A 69 -3.24 11.36 37.34
N LYS A 70 -4.25 12.24 37.50
CA LYS A 70 -4.18 13.62 36.97
C LYS A 70 -2.99 14.40 37.55
N THR A 71 -2.75 14.27 38.85
CA THR A 71 -1.60 14.90 39.51
C THR A 71 -0.26 14.34 39.00
N GLN A 72 -0.18 13.02 38.78
CA GLN A 72 1.01 12.38 38.22
C GLN A 72 1.27 12.82 36.77
N ILE A 73 0.23 12.95 35.94
CA ILE A 73 0.31 13.47 34.58
C ILE A 73 0.78 14.94 34.60
N ALA A 74 0.22 15.78 35.47
CA ALA A 74 0.61 17.18 35.61
C ALA A 74 2.10 17.32 35.97
N ASN A 75 2.58 16.55 36.94
CA ASN A 75 3.99 16.54 37.33
C ASN A 75 4.88 16.05 36.18
N LEU A 76 4.48 14.99 35.46
CA LEU A 76 5.26 14.52 34.31
C LEU A 76 5.30 15.51 33.15
N LEU A 77 4.22 16.25 32.89
CA LEU A 77 4.19 17.32 31.91
C LEU A 77 5.13 18.46 32.32
N GLN A 78 5.10 18.85 33.60
CA GLN A 78 6.02 19.84 34.15
C GLN A 78 7.49 19.41 33.98
N ASP A 79 7.83 18.21 34.43
CA ASP A 79 9.16 17.62 34.26
C ASP A 79 9.58 17.61 32.77
N THR A 80 8.64 17.27 31.88
CA THR A 80 8.89 17.20 30.43
C THR A 80 9.21 18.58 29.87
N MET A 81 8.48 19.63 30.25
CA MET A 81 8.78 20.99 29.81
C MET A 81 10.10 21.50 30.37
N GLU A 82 10.42 21.16 31.61
CA GLU A 82 11.69 21.52 32.23
C GLU A 82 12.86 20.89 31.50
N ILE A 83 12.79 19.58 31.19
CA ILE A 83 13.81 18.91 30.39
C ILE A 83 13.95 19.56 29.00
N ILE A 84 12.84 19.87 28.33
CA ILE A 84 12.90 20.50 26.99
C ILE A 84 13.57 21.88 27.07
N THR A 85 13.16 22.72 28.02
CA THR A 85 13.59 24.12 28.08
C THR A 85 14.95 24.34 28.76
N GLN A 86 15.32 23.50 29.73
CA GLN A 86 16.56 23.62 30.49
C GLN A 86 17.66 22.72 29.96
N ASP A 87 17.32 21.48 29.58
CA ASP A 87 18.30 20.44 29.23
C ASP A 87 18.46 20.29 27.71
N ILE A 88 17.38 20.40 26.92
CA ILE A 88 17.49 20.22 25.46
C ILE A 88 17.77 21.56 24.76
N MET A 89 17.00 22.60 25.02
CA MET A 89 17.17 23.91 24.36
C MET A 89 18.35 24.68 24.96
N LYS A 90 19.34 25.08 24.15
CA LYS A 90 20.48 25.88 24.66
C LYS A 90 20.08 27.29 25.09
N ASN A 91 19.06 27.87 24.45
CA ASN A 91 18.52 29.20 24.74
C ASN A 91 17.10 29.15 25.36
N GLY A 92 16.68 28.00 25.92
CA GLY A 92 15.34 27.85 26.49
C GLY A 92 15.18 28.44 27.90
N GLN A 93 16.28 28.88 28.52
CA GLN A 93 16.34 29.43 29.87
C GLN A 93 15.61 30.78 29.95
N GLY A 94 14.30 30.74 30.22
CA GLY A 94 13.45 31.92 30.31
C GLY A 94 12.00 31.63 29.94
N ILE A 95 11.77 30.67 29.03
CA ILE A 95 10.44 30.31 28.52
C ILE A 95 9.48 29.94 29.67
N LEU A 96 9.95 29.15 30.63
CA LEU A 96 9.16 28.80 31.81
C LEU A 96 9.07 29.93 32.84
N LYS A 97 10.10 30.77 32.98
CA LYS A 97 10.12 31.85 34.00
C LYS A 97 9.16 32.98 33.68
N ASP A 98 8.93 33.24 32.39
CA ASP A 98 7.99 34.27 31.93
C ASP A 98 6.53 33.90 32.22
N GLU A 99 6.20 32.61 32.29
CA GLU A 99 4.82 32.13 32.40
C GLU A 99 4.47 31.51 33.77
N ASN A 100 5.47 31.16 34.58
CA ASN A 100 5.30 30.46 35.87
C ASN A 100 5.24 31.41 37.08
N ARG A 101 4.85 32.69 36.89
CA ARG A 101 4.92 33.69 37.97
C ARG A 101 3.92 33.48 39.11
N ASP A 102 2.81 32.75 38.93
CA ASP A 102 1.81 32.58 40.00
C ASP A 102 1.00 31.25 40.03
N ASN A 103 1.21 30.23 39.16
CA ASN A 103 0.37 29.01 39.16
C ASN A 103 1.09 27.74 38.68
N GLN A 104 0.68 26.56 39.21
CA GLN A 104 1.04 25.25 38.64
C GLN A 104 0.51 25.15 37.19
N LEU A 105 1.41 25.19 36.19
CA LEU A 105 1.10 25.26 34.74
C LEU A 105 0.13 24.18 34.24
N PHE A 106 0.03 23.05 34.95
CA PHE A 106 -0.76 21.87 34.56
C PHE A 106 -1.81 21.44 35.61
N ALA A 107 -2.24 22.33 36.51
CA ALA A 107 -3.21 21.96 37.56
C ALA A 107 -4.61 21.57 37.04
N ASN A 108 -5.05 22.15 35.92
CA ASN A 108 -6.40 21.95 35.35
C ASN A 108 -6.34 21.23 33.99
N LEU A 109 -5.82 20.01 33.97
CA LEU A 109 -5.73 19.23 32.72
C LEU A 109 -7.11 18.81 32.20
N ASN A 110 -7.39 19.16 30.94
CA ASN A 110 -8.48 18.55 30.20
C ASN A 110 -7.99 17.26 29.53
N LEU A 111 -8.59 16.13 29.90
CA LEU A 111 -8.28 14.81 29.35
C LEU A 111 -9.40 14.26 28.46
N ASP A 112 -10.38 15.09 28.06
CA ASP A 112 -11.48 14.68 27.18
C ASP A 112 -10.98 14.16 25.83
N SER A 113 -9.83 14.67 25.35
CA SER A 113 -9.18 14.18 24.13
C SER A 113 -8.78 12.69 24.21
N ILE A 114 -8.62 12.11 25.40
CA ILE A 114 -8.32 10.68 25.57
C ILE A 114 -9.51 9.81 25.12
N LYS A 115 -10.74 10.33 25.23
CA LYS A 115 -11.97 9.63 24.83
C LYS A 115 -12.10 9.52 23.31
N ASP A 116 -11.40 10.36 22.54
CA ASP A 116 -11.33 10.25 21.08
C ASP A 116 -10.43 9.07 20.69
N GLU A 117 -11.03 8.06 20.05
CA GLU A 117 -10.35 6.86 19.56
C GLU A 117 -9.18 7.19 18.63
N ALA A 118 -9.32 8.20 17.76
CA ALA A 118 -8.27 8.60 16.82
C ALA A 118 -7.09 9.27 17.54
N TRP A 119 -7.35 9.98 18.64
CA TRP A 119 -6.30 10.54 19.48
C TRP A 119 -5.59 9.45 20.30
N ARG A 120 -6.37 8.52 20.87
CA ARG A 120 -5.82 7.36 21.58
C ARG A 120 -4.92 6.51 20.68
N GLU A 121 -5.30 6.29 19.43
CA GLU A 121 -4.49 5.55 18.47
C GLU A 121 -3.14 6.25 18.20
N LYS A 122 -3.11 7.59 18.14
CA LYS A 122 -1.85 8.36 18.00
C LYS A 122 -0.95 8.18 19.22
N CYS A 123 -1.52 8.13 20.42
CA CYS A 123 -0.77 7.87 21.66
C CYS A 123 -0.15 6.48 21.66
N VAL A 124 -0.92 5.44 21.26
CA VAL A 124 -0.41 4.08 21.10
C VAL A 124 0.72 4.04 20.07
N ARG A 125 0.54 4.66 18.90
CA ARG A 125 1.57 4.72 17.85
C ARG A 125 2.85 5.41 18.33
N LEU A 126 2.72 6.55 19.03
CA LEU A 126 3.88 7.25 19.58
C LEU A 126 4.58 6.43 20.67
N GLN A 127 3.82 5.77 21.55
CA GLN A 127 4.39 4.91 22.58
C GLN A 127 5.18 3.75 21.95
N LEU A 128 4.62 3.11 20.93
CA LEU A 128 5.32 2.08 20.18
C LEU A 128 6.62 2.62 19.58
N LEU A 129 6.62 3.80 18.96
CA LEU A 129 7.84 4.41 18.41
C LEU A 129 8.92 4.67 19.46
N LEU A 130 8.55 5.03 20.69
CA LEU A 130 9.50 5.33 21.76
C LEU A 130 10.00 4.07 22.49
N THR A 131 9.17 3.04 22.56
CA THR A 131 9.44 1.82 23.35
C THR A 131 9.95 0.66 22.51
N THR A 132 9.84 0.73 21.18
CA THR A 132 10.42 -0.28 20.28
C THR A 132 11.93 -0.26 20.43
N LYS A 133 12.45 -1.22 21.19
CA LYS A 133 13.89 -1.44 21.35
C LYS A 133 14.44 -2.10 20.10
N GLU A 134 15.68 -1.77 19.76
CA GLU A 134 16.49 -2.45 18.74
C GLU A 134 16.93 -3.85 19.21
N SER A 135 15.97 -4.70 19.58
CA SER A 135 16.26 -6.08 19.97
C SER A 135 16.12 -7.00 18.77
N ALA A 136 17.06 -7.94 18.62
CA ALA A 136 17.03 -8.97 17.59
C ALA A 136 15.75 -9.82 17.62
N ILE A 137 15.01 -9.85 18.74
CA ILE A 137 13.70 -10.55 18.84
C ILE A 137 12.62 -9.92 17.95
N TYR A 138 12.75 -8.65 17.57
CA TYR A 138 11.80 -7.95 16.71
C TYR A 138 12.13 -8.06 15.22
N VAL A 139 13.27 -8.68 14.88
CA VAL A 139 13.63 -8.94 13.49
C VAL A 139 12.77 -10.07 12.96
N PRO A 140 12.08 -9.91 11.80
CA PRO A 140 11.27 -10.98 11.23
C PRO A 140 12.09 -12.26 11.02
N THR A 141 11.56 -13.40 11.47
CA THR A 141 12.24 -14.69 11.31
C THR A 141 12.28 -15.12 9.85
N ASN A 142 11.21 -14.86 9.10
CA ASN A 142 11.10 -15.15 7.68
C ASN A 142 12.18 -14.41 6.86
N LEU A 143 12.92 -15.15 6.03
CA LEU A 143 14.04 -14.63 5.24
C LEU A 143 13.55 -13.67 4.15
N GLU A 144 12.43 -13.97 3.50
CA GLU A 144 11.87 -13.12 2.44
C GLU A 144 11.37 -11.78 2.98
N ALA A 145 10.75 -11.76 4.16
CA ALA A 145 10.35 -10.54 4.84
C ALA A 145 11.56 -9.66 5.16
N ARG A 146 12.65 -10.26 5.68
CA ARG A 146 13.91 -9.54 5.91
C ARG A 146 14.48 -8.99 4.60
N ARG A 147 14.55 -9.81 3.55
CA ARG A 147 15.06 -9.41 2.23
C ARG A 147 14.29 -8.22 1.67
N ARG A 148 12.95 -8.30 1.67
CA ARG A 148 12.05 -7.27 1.16
C ARG A 148 12.14 -5.96 1.94
N ILE A 149 12.07 -6.02 3.28
CA ILE A 149 12.20 -4.83 4.13
C ILE A 149 13.59 -4.19 3.97
N THR A 150 14.65 -5.00 3.94
CA THR A 150 16.03 -4.50 3.74
C THR A 150 16.19 -3.85 2.37
N PHE A 151 15.68 -4.48 1.32
CA PHE A 151 15.73 -3.94 -0.04
C PHE A 151 14.97 -2.61 -0.14
N PHE A 152 13.75 -2.56 0.42
CA PHE A 152 12.95 -1.35 0.45
C PHE A 152 13.64 -0.23 1.25
N ALA A 153 14.15 -0.52 2.45
CA ALA A 153 14.86 0.46 3.27
C ALA A 153 16.10 1.02 2.55
N ASN A 154 16.90 0.16 1.92
CA ASN A 154 18.08 0.58 1.17
C ASN A 154 17.73 1.47 -0.01
N SER A 155 16.65 1.14 -0.72
CA SER A 155 16.22 1.90 -1.90
C SER A 155 15.57 3.25 -1.55
N LEU A 156 15.15 3.48 -0.30
CA LEU A 156 14.76 4.83 0.17
C LEU A 156 15.93 5.82 0.18
N PHE A 157 17.18 5.33 0.25
CA PHE A 157 18.38 6.17 0.17
C PHE A 157 18.81 6.46 -1.28
N MET A 158 18.13 5.89 -2.27
CA MET A 158 18.40 6.22 -3.67
C MET A 158 17.99 7.66 -3.98
N LYS A 159 18.79 8.34 -4.79
CA LYS A 159 18.45 9.67 -5.30
C LYS A 159 17.33 9.55 -6.33
N MET A 160 16.10 9.76 -5.87
CA MET A 160 14.90 9.79 -6.71
C MET A 160 14.35 11.22 -6.85
N PRO A 161 13.65 11.56 -7.95
CA PRO A 161 12.94 12.81 -8.06
C PRO A 161 11.87 12.95 -6.96
N ARG A 162 11.55 14.19 -6.60
CA ARG A 162 10.42 14.45 -5.69
C ARG A 162 9.14 14.14 -6.43
N ALA A 163 8.31 13.28 -5.84
CA ALA A 163 7.10 12.87 -6.49
C ALA A 163 5.96 13.88 -6.30
N PRO A 164 5.18 14.19 -7.35
CA PRO A 164 4.00 15.05 -7.25
C PRO A 164 2.88 14.36 -6.48
N GLN A 165 1.82 15.11 -6.15
CA GLN A 165 0.59 14.52 -5.64
C GLN A 165 0.01 13.52 -6.64
N VAL A 166 -0.70 12.49 -6.17
CA VAL A 166 -1.24 11.42 -7.02
C VAL A 166 -2.15 11.97 -8.13
N ARG A 167 -2.93 13.03 -7.87
CA ARG A 167 -3.75 13.66 -8.92
C ARG A 167 -2.92 14.28 -10.07
N SER A 168 -1.69 14.69 -9.80
CA SER A 168 -0.80 15.41 -10.71
C SER A 168 0.28 14.53 -11.34
N MET A 169 0.45 13.28 -10.89
CA MET A 169 1.41 12.36 -11.50
C MET A 169 0.96 11.91 -12.90
N MET A 170 1.90 11.42 -13.70
CA MET A 170 1.59 10.73 -14.95
C MET A 170 0.74 9.48 -14.67
N SER A 171 -0.33 9.32 -15.44
CA SER A 171 -1.05 8.05 -15.51
C SER A 171 -0.26 7.03 -16.31
N PHE A 172 -0.43 5.76 -15.97
CA PHE A 172 0.29 4.68 -16.63
C PHE A 172 -0.53 3.41 -16.71
N SER A 173 -0.18 2.56 -17.67
CA SER A 173 -0.73 1.22 -17.78
C SER A 173 0.36 0.17 -17.60
N VAL A 174 -0.04 -0.99 -17.08
CA VAL A 174 0.75 -2.22 -17.19
C VAL A 174 0.14 -3.08 -18.29
N LEU A 175 0.98 -3.75 -19.08
CA LEU A 175 0.56 -4.70 -20.11
C LEU A 175 1.32 -6.01 -19.96
N THR A 176 0.57 -7.10 -19.76
CA THR A 176 1.14 -8.45 -19.58
C THR A 176 0.59 -9.39 -20.65
N PRO A 177 1.44 -10.15 -21.38
CA PRO A 177 0.97 -11.19 -22.29
C PRO A 177 0.55 -12.41 -21.47
N TYR A 178 -0.54 -13.05 -21.88
CA TYR A 178 -0.98 -14.32 -21.32
C TYR A 178 -1.54 -15.21 -22.43
N PHE A 179 -1.22 -16.50 -22.39
CA PHE A 179 -1.80 -17.43 -23.35
C PHE A 179 -2.63 -18.49 -22.64
N LYS A 180 -1.98 -19.48 -22.03
CA LYS A 180 -2.63 -20.65 -21.43
C LYS A 180 -1.89 -21.14 -20.19
N GLU A 181 -1.04 -20.31 -19.61
CA GLU A 181 -0.36 -20.59 -18.37
C GLU A 181 -1.36 -20.79 -17.23
N GLU A 182 -0.93 -21.42 -16.14
CA GLU A 182 -1.82 -21.72 -15.03
C GLU A 182 -2.33 -20.41 -14.39
N VAL A 183 -3.65 -20.29 -14.21
CA VAL A 183 -4.22 -19.07 -13.61
C VAL A 183 -4.15 -19.13 -12.11
N LEU A 184 -4.59 -20.25 -11.55
CA LEU A 184 -4.71 -20.54 -10.13
C LEU A 184 -4.65 -22.06 -10.00
N PHE A 185 -3.78 -22.58 -9.14
CA PHE A 185 -3.72 -24.02 -8.92
C PHE A 185 -5.06 -24.54 -8.38
N SER A 186 -5.61 -25.56 -9.05
CA SER A 186 -6.81 -26.25 -8.56
C SER A 186 -6.49 -27.16 -7.38
N THR A 187 -7.53 -27.61 -6.67
CA THR A 187 -7.39 -28.62 -5.62
C THR A 187 -6.74 -29.90 -6.17
N GLU A 188 -7.11 -30.30 -7.38
CA GLU A 188 -6.53 -31.44 -8.06
C GLU A 188 -5.03 -31.23 -8.33
N ASP A 189 -4.63 -30.07 -8.87
CA ASP A 189 -3.22 -29.78 -9.17
C ASP A 189 -2.36 -29.81 -7.91
N LEU A 190 -2.88 -29.27 -6.80
CA LEU A 190 -2.17 -29.20 -5.53
C LEU A 190 -1.92 -30.54 -4.86
N HIS A 191 -2.81 -31.52 -5.09
CA HIS A 191 -2.71 -32.87 -4.54
C HIS A 191 -2.15 -33.89 -5.53
N LYS A 192 -2.12 -33.56 -6.82
CA LYS A 192 -1.55 -34.43 -7.86
C LYS A 192 -0.07 -34.68 -7.56
N LYS A 193 0.27 -35.96 -7.47
CA LYS A 193 1.64 -36.41 -7.25
C LYS A 193 2.39 -36.46 -8.58
N ASN A 194 3.65 -36.00 -8.57
CA ASN A 194 4.58 -36.19 -9.67
C ASN A 194 5.13 -37.63 -9.69
N GLU A 195 6.10 -37.91 -10.56
CA GLU A 195 6.75 -39.22 -10.72
C GLU A 195 7.40 -39.72 -9.41
N ASP A 196 7.85 -38.80 -8.56
CA ASP A 196 8.46 -39.10 -7.24
C ASP A 196 7.42 -39.23 -6.10
N GLY A 197 6.13 -39.15 -6.40
CA GLY A 197 5.07 -39.22 -5.40
C GLY A 197 4.86 -37.92 -4.59
N ILE A 198 5.48 -36.81 -5.00
CA ILE A 198 5.45 -35.50 -4.33
C ILE A 198 4.37 -34.61 -4.97
N SER A 199 3.51 -34.02 -4.15
CA SER A 199 2.52 -33.03 -4.61
C SER A 199 3.03 -31.60 -4.46
N ILE A 200 2.46 -30.66 -5.23
CA ILE A 200 2.83 -29.23 -5.17
C ILE A 200 2.61 -28.69 -3.74
N LEU A 201 1.46 -29.01 -3.13
CA LEU A 201 1.14 -28.53 -1.78
C LEU A 201 2.12 -29.07 -0.74
N PHE A 202 2.48 -30.36 -0.82
CA PHE A 202 3.46 -30.95 0.08
C PHE A 202 4.83 -30.28 -0.09
N TYR A 203 5.27 -30.09 -1.33
CA TYR A 203 6.54 -29.45 -1.65
C TYR A 203 6.60 -28.02 -1.07
N LEU A 204 5.60 -27.18 -1.37
CA LEU A 204 5.54 -25.78 -0.91
C LEU A 204 5.54 -25.68 0.62
N ARG A 205 4.80 -26.54 1.32
CA ARG A 205 4.80 -26.59 2.80
C ARG A 205 6.17 -26.95 3.37
N LYS A 206 6.92 -27.81 2.67
CA LYS A 206 8.25 -28.25 3.10
C LYS A 206 9.32 -27.17 2.89
N ILE A 207 9.20 -26.35 1.85
CA ILE A 207 10.16 -25.27 1.56
C ILE A 207 9.80 -23.94 2.24
N TYR A 208 8.53 -23.70 2.57
CA TYR A 208 8.05 -22.49 3.26
C TYR A 208 7.25 -22.81 4.55
N PRO A 209 7.86 -23.50 5.53
CA PRO A 209 7.14 -23.97 6.72
C PRO A 209 6.63 -22.83 7.60
N ASP A 210 7.39 -21.74 7.72
CA ASP A 210 7.02 -20.54 8.46
C ASP A 210 5.90 -19.76 7.76
N GLU A 211 5.97 -19.60 6.45
CA GLU A 211 4.91 -18.92 5.69
C GLU A 211 3.61 -19.72 5.65
N TRP A 212 3.71 -21.04 5.67
CA TRP A 212 2.55 -21.92 5.81
C TRP A 212 1.88 -21.75 7.18
N LYS A 213 2.67 -21.72 8.26
CA LYS A 213 2.15 -21.43 9.60
C LYS A 213 1.44 -20.07 9.65
N ASN A 214 2.05 -19.04 9.08
CA ASN A 214 1.45 -17.70 9.00
C ASN A 214 0.17 -17.68 8.15
N CYS A 215 0.09 -18.53 7.12
CA CYS A 215 -1.13 -18.70 6.33
C CYS A 215 -2.26 -19.28 7.17
N LEU A 216 -2.00 -20.40 7.85
CA LEU A 216 -2.95 -21.09 8.73
C LEU A 216 -3.43 -20.17 9.86
N GLU A 217 -2.53 -19.40 10.46
CA GLU A 217 -2.86 -18.38 11.46
C GLU A 217 -3.81 -17.32 10.90
N ARG A 218 -3.51 -16.77 9.71
CA ARG A 218 -4.34 -15.73 9.07
C ARG A 218 -5.75 -16.20 8.77
N ILE A 219 -5.89 -17.44 8.30
CA ILE A 219 -7.20 -18.04 7.99
C ILE A 219 -7.88 -18.67 9.22
N LYS A 220 -7.24 -18.55 10.39
CA LYS A 220 -7.68 -19.08 11.69
C LYS A 220 -8.02 -20.57 11.62
N PHE A 221 -7.15 -21.36 11.01
CA PHE A 221 -7.36 -22.79 10.76
C PHE A 221 -6.25 -23.64 11.38
N VAL A 222 -6.66 -24.67 12.11
CA VAL A 222 -5.74 -25.69 12.64
C VAL A 222 -6.12 -27.03 11.99
N PRO A 223 -5.34 -27.50 11.00
CA PRO A 223 -5.64 -28.76 10.33
C PRO A 223 -5.46 -29.94 11.29
N LYS A 224 -6.42 -30.88 11.28
CA LYS A 224 -6.34 -32.13 12.06
C LYS A 224 -5.59 -33.22 11.30
N ASP A 225 -5.77 -33.25 9.99
CA ASP A 225 -5.21 -34.21 9.04
C ASP A 225 -5.14 -33.58 7.64
N GLU A 226 -4.56 -34.29 6.67
CA GLU A 226 -4.47 -33.82 5.28
C GLU A 226 -5.84 -33.66 4.60
N GLU A 227 -6.85 -34.46 4.98
CA GLU A 227 -8.19 -34.36 4.39
C GLU A 227 -8.89 -33.06 4.82
N SER A 228 -8.65 -32.62 6.05
CA SER A 228 -9.20 -31.38 6.59
C SER A 228 -8.76 -30.14 5.79
N LEU A 229 -7.61 -30.19 5.11
CA LEU A 229 -7.13 -29.12 4.24
C LEU A 229 -8.06 -28.88 3.04
N LYS A 230 -8.69 -29.93 2.52
CA LYS A 230 -9.60 -29.82 1.36
C LYS A 230 -10.80 -28.91 1.62
N SER A 231 -11.18 -28.73 2.89
CA SER A 231 -12.28 -27.84 3.29
C SER A 231 -11.95 -26.34 3.20
N ARG A 232 -10.66 -25.98 3.08
CA ARG A 232 -10.15 -24.60 3.05
C ARG A 232 -9.34 -24.30 1.78
N MET A 233 -9.66 -25.00 0.69
CA MET A 233 -8.92 -24.85 -0.57
C MET A 233 -9.11 -23.50 -1.23
N ASP A 234 -10.23 -22.82 -0.97
CA ASP A 234 -10.46 -21.47 -1.47
C ASP A 234 -9.43 -20.46 -0.91
N GLU A 235 -8.91 -20.69 0.30
CA GLU A 235 -7.85 -19.86 0.87
C GLU A 235 -6.43 -20.44 0.67
N ILE A 236 -6.30 -21.76 0.61
CA ILE A 236 -5.00 -22.44 0.40
C ILE A 236 -4.52 -22.32 -1.05
N SER A 237 -5.43 -22.42 -2.03
CA SER A 237 -5.07 -22.38 -3.45
C SER A 237 -4.44 -21.05 -3.88
N PRO A 238 -4.96 -19.88 -3.46
CA PRO A 238 -4.27 -18.60 -3.67
C PRO A 238 -2.89 -18.58 -3.01
N TRP A 239 -2.75 -19.07 -1.77
CA TRP A 239 -1.44 -19.11 -1.10
C TRP A 239 -0.41 -19.91 -1.90
N ALA A 240 -0.80 -21.07 -2.42
CA ALA A 240 0.09 -21.88 -3.25
C ALA A 240 0.39 -21.21 -4.60
N SER A 241 -0.64 -20.64 -5.24
CA SER A 241 -0.52 -19.99 -6.55
C SER A 241 0.39 -18.77 -6.53
N TYR A 242 0.40 -18.01 -5.42
CA TYR A 242 1.33 -16.88 -5.21
C TYR A 242 2.81 -17.28 -5.14
N ARG A 243 3.13 -18.57 -5.03
CA ARG A 243 4.49 -19.13 -5.02
C ARG A 243 4.82 -19.91 -6.30
N GLY A 244 3.87 -19.98 -7.23
CA GLY A 244 4.06 -20.59 -8.55
C GLY A 244 4.24 -19.55 -9.66
N GLN A 245 4.36 -20.03 -10.89
CA GLN A 245 4.31 -19.22 -12.10
C GLN A 245 2.86 -19.14 -12.59
N THR A 246 2.05 -18.34 -11.88
CA THR A 246 0.61 -18.23 -12.15
C THR A 246 0.21 -16.80 -12.51
N LEU A 247 -0.82 -16.64 -13.34
CA LEU A 247 -1.39 -15.32 -13.66
C LEU A 247 -1.88 -14.61 -12.39
N THR A 248 -2.45 -15.33 -11.43
CA THR A 248 -2.91 -14.76 -10.16
C THR A 248 -1.79 -14.11 -9.35
N ARG A 249 -0.57 -14.69 -9.35
CA ARG A 249 0.60 -14.09 -8.70
C ARG A 249 0.95 -12.75 -9.33
N THR A 250 1.10 -12.73 -10.64
CA THR A 250 1.52 -11.55 -11.41
C THR A 250 0.48 -10.43 -11.34
N VAL A 251 -0.81 -10.79 -11.45
CA VAL A 251 -1.90 -9.83 -11.28
C VAL A 251 -1.89 -9.21 -9.91
N ARG A 252 -1.78 -10.01 -8.85
CA ARG A 252 -1.70 -9.48 -7.49
C ARG A 252 -0.53 -8.52 -7.32
N GLY A 253 0.65 -8.88 -7.85
CA GLY A 253 1.84 -8.03 -7.82
C GLY A 253 1.61 -6.67 -8.48
N MET A 254 1.15 -6.67 -9.74
CA MET A 254 0.93 -5.42 -10.49
C MET A 254 -0.21 -4.58 -9.91
N MET A 255 -1.24 -5.21 -9.34
CA MET A 255 -2.34 -4.49 -8.68
C MET A 255 -1.93 -3.79 -7.38
N TYR A 256 -0.73 -4.06 -6.85
CA TYR A 256 -0.19 -3.24 -5.77
C TYR A 256 0.06 -1.79 -6.18
N TYR A 257 0.26 -1.48 -7.46
CA TYR A 257 0.31 -0.08 -7.91
C TYR A 257 -0.99 0.65 -7.56
N ARG A 258 -2.14 0.07 -7.92
CA ARG A 258 -3.44 0.64 -7.56
C ARG A 258 -3.56 0.84 -6.05
N ARG A 259 -3.16 -0.16 -5.26
CA ARG A 259 -3.25 -0.10 -3.80
C ARG A 259 -2.33 0.97 -3.21
N ALA A 260 -1.11 1.11 -3.72
CA ALA A 260 -0.18 2.13 -3.29
C ALA A 260 -0.72 3.55 -3.62
N LEU A 261 -1.27 3.73 -4.82
CA LEU A 261 -1.88 5.00 -5.24
C LEU A 261 -3.09 5.38 -4.38
N GLU A 262 -3.95 4.41 -4.04
CA GLU A 262 -5.08 4.62 -3.13
C GLU A 262 -4.59 5.16 -1.77
N ILE A 263 -3.61 4.49 -1.15
CA ILE A 263 -3.04 4.89 0.14
C ILE A 263 -2.40 6.28 0.04
N GLN A 264 -1.61 6.53 -1.00
CA GLN A 264 -0.94 7.82 -1.22
C GLN A 264 -1.95 8.95 -1.46
N CYS A 265 -3.04 8.69 -2.17
CA CYS A 265 -4.07 9.70 -2.42
C CYS A 265 -4.82 10.06 -1.14
N ILE A 266 -5.11 9.08 -0.27
CA ILE A 266 -5.68 9.33 1.05
C ILE A 266 -4.71 10.20 1.88
N GLN A 267 -3.41 9.89 1.85
CA GLN A 267 -2.38 10.66 2.57
C GLN A 267 -2.25 12.10 2.05
N ASP A 268 -2.16 12.30 0.73
CA ASP A 268 -2.08 13.63 0.10
C ASP A 268 -3.27 14.52 0.53
N LYS A 269 -4.45 13.93 0.76
CA LYS A 269 -5.65 14.65 1.22
C LYS A 269 -5.69 14.88 2.71
N ILE A 270 -5.27 13.91 3.53
CA ILE A 270 -5.14 14.10 4.98
C ILE A 270 -4.19 15.26 5.28
N ASP A 271 -3.10 15.41 4.53
CA ASP A 271 -2.17 16.51 4.75
C ASP A 271 -2.78 17.87 4.39
N ILE A 272 -3.62 17.94 3.35
CA ILE A 272 -4.41 19.15 3.03
C ILE A 272 -5.47 19.41 4.11
N ALA A 273 -6.19 18.38 4.56
CA ALA A 273 -7.19 18.51 5.61
C ALA A 273 -6.57 18.90 6.96
N LYS A 274 -5.32 18.52 7.25
CA LYS A 274 -4.57 19.01 8.42
C LYS A 274 -4.24 20.50 8.31
N LEU A 275 -3.86 20.97 7.11
CA LEU A 275 -3.66 22.40 6.82
C LEU A 275 -4.99 23.19 6.96
N ASP A 276 -6.11 22.63 6.51
CA ASP A 276 -7.44 23.27 6.64
C ASP A 276 -8.08 23.13 8.03
N ARG A 277 -7.77 22.08 8.80
CA ARG A 277 -8.24 21.92 10.19
C ARG A 277 -7.56 22.89 11.16
N GLN A 278 -6.43 23.49 10.78
CA GLN A 278 -5.95 24.70 11.48
C GLN A 278 -6.89 25.90 11.30
N ARG A 279 -7.87 25.82 10.38
CA ARG A 279 -8.83 26.90 10.08
C ARG A 279 -10.27 26.58 10.49
N THR A 280 -10.73 25.32 10.49
CA THR A 280 -12.10 24.97 10.95
C THR A 280 -12.29 23.50 11.36
N THR A 281 -13.14 23.31 12.36
CA THR A 281 -13.52 22.01 12.96
C THR A 281 -14.69 21.38 12.19
N THR A 282 -14.45 20.44 11.28
CA THR A 282 -15.53 19.68 10.62
C THR A 282 -15.27 18.17 10.60
N SER A 283 -16.37 17.43 10.63
CA SER A 283 -16.57 16.11 11.25
C SER A 283 -16.53 14.90 10.30
N TYR A 284 -16.65 13.72 10.89
CA TYR A 284 -16.52 12.34 10.36
C TYR A 284 -17.22 11.99 9.02
N GLN A 285 -18.08 12.84 8.45
CA GLN A 285 -18.72 12.59 7.14
C GLN A 285 -17.76 12.76 5.95
N GLU A 286 -16.61 13.44 6.13
CA GLU A 286 -15.60 13.61 5.09
C GLU A 286 -14.83 12.32 4.75
N GLY A 287 -14.73 11.37 5.71
CA GLY A 287 -13.88 10.18 5.56
C GLY A 287 -14.30 9.24 4.43
N GLY A 288 -15.61 8.99 4.27
CA GLY A 288 -16.13 8.15 3.18
C GLY A 288 -15.89 8.77 1.80
N ASN A 289 -16.12 10.07 1.67
CA ASN A 289 -15.90 10.80 0.42
C ASN A 289 -14.42 10.82 0.00
N ILE A 290 -13.49 10.90 0.97
CA ILE A 290 -12.04 10.82 0.69
C ILE A 290 -11.65 9.48 0.10
N VAL A 291 -12.19 8.37 0.62
CA VAL A 291 -11.88 7.02 0.13
C VAL A 291 -12.42 6.83 -1.28
N ASP A 292 -13.69 7.20 -1.52
CA ASP A 292 -14.30 7.07 -2.86
C ASP A 292 -13.56 7.90 -3.91
N MET A 293 -13.16 9.14 -3.57
CA MET A 293 -12.33 9.96 -4.45
C MET A 293 -10.93 9.36 -4.66
N ALA A 294 -10.30 8.80 -3.62
CA ALA A 294 -8.99 8.16 -3.75
C ALA A 294 -9.03 6.95 -4.68
N LEU A 295 -10.09 6.14 -4.59
CA LEU A 295 -10.35 5.03 -5.50
C LEU A 295 -10.52 5.51 -6.93
N ALA A 296 -11.34 6.55 -7.15
CA ALA A 296 -11.57 7.12 -8.47
C ALA A 296 -10.28 7.69 -9.09
N ILE A 297 -9.46 8.40 -8.31
CA ILE A 297 -8.17 8.93 -8.76
C ILE A 297 -7.22 7.78 -9.10
N ALA A 298 -7.13 6.74 -8.26
CA ALA A 298 -6.28 5.58 -8.53
C ALA A 298 -6.70 4.87 -9.83
N ASP A 299 -8.01 4.73 -10.09
CA ASP A 299 -8.53 4.12 -11.31
C ASP A 299 -8.31 4.98 -12.57
N ILE A 300 -8.23 6.30 -12.43
CA ILE A 300 -7.83 7.20 -13.54
C ILE A 300 -6.33 7.12 -13.80
N LYS A 301 -5.51 6.97 -12.75
CA LYS A 301 -4.04 6.99 -12.86
C LYS A 301 -3.43 5.65 -13.24
N PHE A 302 -4.11 4.53 -12.98
CA PHE A 302 -3.57 3.21 -13.21
C PHE A 302 -4.60 2.29 -13.85
N THR A 303 -4.19 1.61 -14.92
CA THR A 303 -4.95 0.51 -15.53
C THR A 303 -4.02 -0.66 -15.79
N TYR A 304 -4.53 -1.88 -15.64
CA TYR A 304 -3.76 -3.08 -15.94
C TYR A 304 -4.46 -3.90 -17.01
N VAL A 305 -3.81 -4.10 -18.15
CA VAL A 305 -4.33 -4.90 -19.26
C VAL A 305 -3.55 -6.21 -19.33
N VAL A 306 -4.27 -7.33 -19.24
CA VAL A 306 -3.73 -8.65 -19.56
C VAL A 306 -4.25 -9.06 -20.93
N SER A 307 -3.33 -9.37 -21.82
CA SER A 307 -3.68 -9.86 -23.15
C SER A 307 -3.83 -11.38 -23.12
N CYS A 308 -5.05 -11.87 -22.90
CA CYS A 308 -5.43 -13.27 -22.88
C CYS A 308 -6.16 -13.63 -24.17
N GLN A 309 -5.42 -14.00 -25.21
CA GLN A 309 -5.99 -14.24 -26.54
C GLN A 309 -7.15 -15.24 -26.55
N VAL A 310 -7.07 -16.26 -25.69
CA VAL A 310 -7.98 -17.41 -25.69
C VAL A 310 -9.17 -17.27 -24.75
N TYR A 311 -9.29 -16.15 -24.03
CA TYR A 311 -10.36 -15.94 -23.04
C TYR A 311 -11.76 -16.17 -23.63
N GLY A 312 -12.02 -15.61 -24.82
CA GLY A 312 -13.30 -15.78 -25.52
C GLY A 312 -13.62 -17.24 -25.83
N MET A 313 -12.62 -18.01 -26.27
CA MET A 313 -12.77 -19.46 -26.51
C MET A 313 -13.00 -20.23 -25.20
N GLN A 314 -12.28 -19.88 -24.13
CA GLN A 314 -12.44 -20.52 -22.82
C GLN A 314 -13.84 -20.27 -22.24
N LYS A 315 -14.39 -19.07 -22.43
CA LYS A 315 -15.73 -18.67 -21.98
C LYS A 315 -16.84 -19.57 -22.56
N VAL A 316 -16.73 -19.93 -23.83
CA VAL A 316 -17.73 -20.76 -24.53
C VAL A 316 -17.39 -22.26 -24.57
N SER A 317 -16.20 -22.64 -24.09
CA SER A 317 -15.72 -24.02 -24.13
C SER A 317 -16.58 -24.94 -23.25
N LYS A 318 -16.80 -26.17 -23.75
CA LYS A 318 -17.44 -27.25 -22.97
C LYS A 318 -16.44 -27.99 -22.08
N ASN A 319 -15.14 -27.77 -22.27
CA ASN A 319 -14.09 -28.38 -21.45
C ASN A 319 -14.11 -27.77 -20.04
N LEU A 320 -14.17 -28.63 -19.02
CA LEU A 320 -14.23 -28.19 -17.62
C LEU A 320 -12.99 -27.37 -17.20
N LYS A 321 -11.81 -27.70 -17.73
CA LYS A 321 -10.57 -26.96 -17.43
C LYS A 321 -10.60 -25.57 -18.03
N ASP A 322 -10.98 -25.44 -19.31
CA ASP A 322 -11.11 -24.13 -19.96
C ASP A 322 -12.12 -23.25 -19.23
N LYS A 323 -13.26 -23.83 -18.83
CA LYS A 323 -14.29 -23.13 -18.07
C LYS A 323 -13.79 -22.70 -16.69
N ALA A 324 -12.99 -23.53 -16.01
CA ALA A 324 -12.35 -23.16 -14.75
C ALA A 324 -11.34 -22.02 -14.93
N CYS A 325 -10.51 -22.05 -15.98
CA CYS A 325 -9.59 -20.95 -16.31
C CYS A 325 -10.34 -19.64 -16.57
N TYR A 326 -11.41 -19.67 -17.36
CA TYR A 326 -12.28 -18.51 -17.58
C TYR A 326 -12.83 -17.95 -16.25
N LEU A 327 -13.37 -18.80 -15.38
CA LEU A 327 -13.92 -18.39 -14.08
C LEU A 327 -12.83 -17.81 -13.17
N ASN A 328 -11.63 -18.39 -13.16
CA ASN A 328 -10.50 -17.86 -12.40
C ASN A 328 -10.10 -16.47 -12.88
N ILE A 329 -10.02 -16.24 -14.20
CA ILE A 329 -9.72 -14.93 -14.78
C ILE A 329 -10.84 -13.92 -14.48
N LEU A 330 -12.10 -14.33 -14.57
CA LEU A 330 -13.24 -13.49 -14.22
C LEU A 330 -13.19 -13.07 -12.74
N ASN A 331 -12.90 -14.02 -11.84
CA ASN A 331 -12.75 -13.73 -10.41
C ASN A 331 -11.61 -12.73 -10.15
N LEU A 332 -10.50 -12.80 -10.90
CA LEU A 332 -9.44 -11.80 -10.82
C LEU A 332 -9.93 -10.42 -11.27
N MET A 333 -10.72 -10.32 -12.35
CA MET A 333 -11.28 -9.03 -12.78
C MET A 333 -12.26 -8.44 -11.76
N ILE A 334 -13.04 -9.28 -11.08
CA ILE A 334 -13.96 -8.85 -10.02
C ILE A 334 -13.17 -8.39 -8.78
N MET A 335 -12.13 -9.14 -8.40
CA MET A 335 -11.26 -8.82 -7.27
C MET A 335 -10.47 -7.52 -7.50
N TYR A 336 -10.09 -7.23 -8.75
CA TYR A 336 -9.22 -6.13 -9.11
C TYR A 336 -9.87 -5.18 -10.13
N PRO A 337 -10.55 -4.10 -9.68
CA PRO A 337 -11.36 -3.25 -10.56
C PRO A 337 -10.63 -2.54 -11.70
N SER A 338 -9.30 -2.35 -11.61
CA SER A 338 -8.49 -1.76 -12.70
C SER A 338 -7.92 -2.80 -13.67
N LEU A 339 -8.15 -4.10 -13.43
CA LEU A 339 -7.76 -5.18 -14.34
C LEU A 339 -8.72 -5.25 -15.52
N ARG A 340 -8.16 -5.35 -16.72
CA ARG A 340 -8.88 -5.55 -17.98
C ARG A 340 -8.29 -6.74 -18.70
N ILE A 341 -9.15 -7.52 -19.35
CA ILE A 341 -8.72 -8.64 -20.18
C ILE A 341 -8.99 -8.29 -21.63
N ALA A 342 -7.94 -8.34 -22.44
CA ALA A 342 -8.05 -8.24 -23.89
C ALA A 342 -7.95 -9.64 -24.50
N TYR A 343 -8.84 -9.99 -25.43
CA TYR A 343 -8.80 -11.28 -26.11
C TYR A 343 -9.12 -11.15 -27.60
N ILE A 344 -8.90 -12.24 -28.35
CA ILE A 344 -9.20 -12.31 -29.77
C ILE A 344 -10.52 -13.06 -29.95
N ASP A 345 -11.49 -12.41 -30.58
CA ASP A 345 -12.76 -13.01 -30.97
C ASP A 345 -12.72 -13.34 -32.47
N GLU A 346 -13.04 -14.58 -32.81
CA GLU A 346 -13.06 -15.08 -34.20
C GLU A 346 -14.51 -15.34 -34.60
N VAL A 347 -15.00 -14.60 -35.59
CA VAL A 347 -16.36 -14.69 -36.09
C VAL A 347 -16.34 -15.13 -37.54
N GLU A 348 -17.03 -16.23 -37.85
CA GLU A 348 -17.28 -16.65 -39.22
C GLU A 348 -18.50 -15.90 -39.76
N ALA A 349 -18.31 -15.09 -40.81
CA ALA A 349 -19.38 -14.37 -41.48
C ALA A 349 -19.54 -14.86 -42.93
N PRO A 350 -20.78 -15.10 -43.41
CA PRO A 350 -21.02 -15.41 -44.80
C PRO A 350 -20.79 -14.16 -45.66
N THR A 351 -19.93 -14.28 -46.67
CA THR A 351 -19.72 -13.22 -47.66
C THR A 351 -20.83 -13.23 -48.70
N LYS A 352 -20.98 -12.12 -49.43
CA LYS A 352 -21.95 -11.97 -50.53
C LYS A 352 -21.81 -13.03 -51.63
N ASN A 353 -20.67 -13.71 -51.71
CA ASN A 353 -20.37 -14.74 -52.72
C ASN A 353 -20.62 -16.17 -52.22
N GLY A 354 -21.15 -16.36 -51.01
CA GLY A 354 -21.44 -17.68 -50.44
C GLY A 354 -20.25 -18.37 -49.77
N THR A 355 -19.06 -17.74 -49.74
CA THR A 355 -17.89 -18.22 -48.99
C THR A 355 -17.91 -17.68 -47.56
N THR A 356 -17.47 -18.48 -46.58
CA THR A 356 -17.27 -18.00 -45.19
C THR A 356 -15.92 -17.31 -45.07
N GLU A 357 -15.90 -16.10 -44.54
CA GLU A 357 -14.67 -15.37 -44.23
C GLU A 357 -14.54 -15.18 -42.71
N LYS A 358 -13.36 -15.49 -42.17
CA LYS A 358 -13.05 -15.32 -40.77
C LYS A 358 -12.70 -13.87 -40.50
N THR A 359 -13.50 -13.22 -39.64
CA THR A 359 -13.22 -11.88 -39.17
C THR A 359 -12.72 -11.93 -37.74
N TYR A 360 -11.64 -11.22 -37.47
CA TYR A 360 -11.00 -11.16 -36.16
C TYR A 360 -11.29 -9.83 -35.47
N TYR A 361 -11.57 -9.87 -34.17
CA TYR A 361 -11.74 -8.69 -33.35
C TYR A 361 -10.83 -8.76 -32.12
N SER A 362 -10.25 -7.62 -31.74
CA SER A 362 -9.67 -7.43 -30.42
C SER A 362 -10.76 -6.90 -29.50
N VAL A 363 -11.04 -7.61 -28.42
CA VAL A 363 -12.14 -7.31 -27.49
C VAL A 363 -11.58 -7.06 -26.11
N LEU A 364 -11.99 -5.96 -25.48
CA LEU A 364 -11.63 -5.60 -24.11
C LEU A 364 -12.83 -5.83 -23.19
N VAL A 365 -12.62 -6.57 -22.10
CA VAL A 365 -13.63 -6.80 -21.07
C VAL A 365 -13.16 -6.35 -19.69
N LYS A 366 -14.14 -6.11 -18.80
CA LYS A 366 -13.95 -5.93 -17.35
C LYS A 366 -14.91 -6.83 -16.58
N GLY A 367 -14.60 -7.13 -15.33
CA GLY A 367 -15.55 -7.74 -14.39
C GLY A 367 -16.56 -6.70 -13.88
N VAL A 368 -17.83 -7.10 -13.77
CA VAL A 368 -18.92 -6.27 -13.26
C VAL A 368 -19.81 -7.08 -12.32
N GLY A 369 -20.15 -6.48 -11.18
CA GLY A 369 -20.90 -7.16 -10.13
C GLY A 369 -20.12 -8.36 -9.61
N GLU A 370 -20.82 -9.46 -9.35
CA GLU A 370 -20.23 -10.64 -8.71
C GLU A 370 -19.90 -11.79 -9.69
N LYS A 371 -20.44 -11.80 -10.91
CA LYS A 371 -20.39 -12.99 -11.79
C LYS A 371 -20.35 -12.75 -13.30
N TYR A 372 -20.21 -11.52 -13.77
CA TYR A 372 -20.29 -11.23 -15.21
C TYR A 372 -19.11 -10.40 -15.69
N ASP A 373 -18.63 -10.69 -16.90
CA ASP A 373 -17.78 -9.80 -17.67
C ASP A 373 -18.61 -8.92 -18.62
N GLU A 374 -18.22 -7.66 -18.75
CA GLU A 374 -18.82 -6.69 -19.67
C GLU A 374 -17.81 -6.31 -20.76
N GLU A 375 -18.24 -6.42 -22.03
CA GLU A 375 -17.50 -5.91 -23.20
C GLU A 375 -17.49 -4.38 -23.18
N ILE A 376 -16.29 -3.80 -23.17
CA ILE A 376 -16.09 -2.33 -23.17
C ILE A 376 -15.84 -1.83 -24.58
N TYR A 377 -14.96 -2.53 -25.32
CA TYR A 377 -14.57 -2.17 -26.66
C TYR A 377 -14.39 -3.41 -27.52
N ARG A 378 -14.72 -3.28 -28.80
CA ARG A 378 -14.49 -4.27 -29.85
C ARG A 378 -13.94 -3.56 -31.07
N ILE A 379 -12.77 -4.00 -31.52
CA ILE A 379 -12.06 -3.39 -32.64
C ILE A 379 -11.78 -4.47 -33.67
N LYS A 380 -12.25 -4.26 -34.90
CA LYS A 380 -11.98 -5.18 -36.02
C LYS A 380 -10.49 -5.12 -36.37
N LEU A 381 -9.88 -6.30 -36.49
CA LEU A 381 -8.48 -6.46 -36.87
C LEU A 381 -8.36 -6.66 -38.39
N PRO A 382 -7.22 -6.28 -39.00
CA PRO A 382 -7.00 -6.46 -40.44
C PRO A 382 -6.80 -7.93 -40.85
N GLY A 383 -6.59 -8.83 -39.88
CA GLY A 383 -6.37 -10.24 -40.07
C GLY A 383 -6.13 -10.93 -38.72
N LYS A 384 -5.71 -12.20 -38.76
CA LYS A 384 -5.37 -12.94 -37.54
C LYS A 384 -4.06 -12.40 -36.96
N PRO A 385 -4.03 -11.93 -35.70
CA PRO A 385 -2.84 -11.31 -35.11
C PRO A 385 -1.61 -12.23 -35.08
N THR A 386 -1.82 -13.54 -34.92
CA THR A 386 -0.72 -14.52 -34.85
C THR A 386 -0.04 -14.81 -36.18
N ASP A 387 -0.54 -14.28 -37.29
CA ASP A 387 0.04 -14.54 -38.61
C ASP A 387 1.22 -13.58 -38.93
N ILE A 388 1.40 -12.53 -38.12
CA ILE A 388 2.47 -11.54 -38.25
C ILE A 388 3.76 -12.04 -37.56
N GLY A 389 3.66 -12.94 -36.58
CA GLY A 389 4.78 -13.54 -35.88
C GLY A 389 4.34 -14.50 -34.76
N GLU A 390 5.32 -15.11 -34.09
CA GLU A 390 5.07 -16.00 -32.95
C GLU A 390 5.58 -15.39 -31.63
N GLY A 391 4.90 -15.72 -30.53
CA GLY A 391 5.39 -15.49 -29.16
C GLY A 391 4.71 -14.36 -28.39
N LYS A 392 5.29 -14.04 -27.22
CA LYS A 392 4.75 -13.07 -26.26
C LYS A 392 4.53 -11.66 -26.83
N PRO A 393 5.41 -11.10 -27.69
CA PRO A 393 5.18 -9.76 -28.27
C PRO A 393 3.90 -9.68 -29.11
N GLU A 394 3.63 -10.68 -29.96
CA GLU A 394 2.40 -10.72 -30.76
C GLU A 394 1.16 -10.92 -29.88
N ASN A 395 1.31 -11.61 -28.76
CA ASN A 395 0.25 -11.72 -27.77
C ASN A 395 -0.12 -10.35 -27.19
N GLN A 396 0.78 -9.37 -27.14
CA GLN A 396 0.49 -8.01 -26.65
C GLN A 396 -0.04 -7.06 -27.72
N ASN A 397 0.34 -7.26 -28.99
CA ASN A 397 0.10 -6.30 -30.07
C ASN A 397 -1.38 -5.94 -30.25
N HIS A 398 -2.29 -6.93 -30.19
CA HIS A 398 -3.72 -6.64 -30.33
C HIS A 398 -4.31 -5.87 -29.13
N ALA A 399 -3.66 -5.95 -27.96
CA ALA A 399 -4.15 -5.38 -26.71
C ALA A 399 -3.55 -4.00 -26.38
N ILE A 400 -2.43 -3.61 -27.00
CA ILE A 400 -1.77 -2.33 -26.73
C ILE A 400 -2.69 -1.12 -26.95
N ILE A 401 -3.60 -1.22 -27.92
CA ILE A 401 -4.62 -0.19 -28.23
C ILE A 401 -5.58 0.10 -27.06
N PHE A 402 -5.67 -0.81 -26.08
CA PHE A 402 -6.51 -0.66 -24.89
C PHE A 402 -5.77 -0.08 -23.69
N THR A 403 -4.44 0.02 -23.75
CA THR A 403 -3.66 0.71 -22.72
C THR A 403 -3.99 2.19 -22.71
N ARG A 404 -3.87 2.83 -21.54
CA ARG A 404 -4.20 4.24 -21.31
C ARG A 404 -3.11 4.92 -20.48
N GLY A 405 -3.04 6.24 -20.59
CA GLY A 405 -2.11 7.08 -19.85
C GLY A 405 -0.82 7.40 -20.60
N GLU A 406 0.06 8.14 -19.94
CA GLU A 406 1.28 8.69 -20.53
C GLU A 406 2.44 7.68 -20.57
N ALA A 407 2.44 6.69 -19.68
CA ALA A 407 3.48 5.67 -19.60
C ALA A 407 2.92 4.24 -19.72
N LEU A 408 3.72 3.34 -20.30
CA LEU A 408 3.39 1.92 -20.45
C LEU A 408 4.52 1.06 -19.87
N GLN A 409 4.17 0.18 -18.93
CA GLN A 409 5.06 -0.83 -18.41
C GLN A 409 4.69 -2.20 -18.99
N ALA A 410 5.54 -2.75 -19.86
CA ALA A 410 5.37 -4.11 -20.37
C ALA A 410 6.05 -5.10 -19.41
N ILE A 411 5.30 -6.11 -18.96
CA ILE A 411 5.74 -7.08 -17.94
C ILE A 411 5.56 -8.50 -18.44
N ASP A 412 6.49 -9.39 -18.12
CA ASP A 412 6.35 -10.81 -18.41
C ASP A 412 5.39 -11.49 -17.42
N MET A 413 4.61 -12.47 -17.87
CA MET A 413 3.68 -13.22 -17.01
C MET A 413 4.35 -13.86 -15.78
N ASN A 414 5.65 -14.11 -15.79
CA ASN A 414 6.34 -14.75 -14.66
C ASN A 414 6.91 -13.74 -13.63
N GLN A 415 6.78 -12.45 -13.89
CA GLN A 415 7.24 -11.38 -13.00
C GLN A 415 6.20 -11.06 -11.93
N ASP A 416 6.67 -10.54 -10.80
CA ASP A 416 5.85 -10.16 -9.65
C ASP A 416 6.29 -8.76 -9.20
N ASN A 417 5.51 -8.14 -8.32
CA ASN A 417 5.87 -6.87 -7.73
C ASN A 417 5.49 -6.85 -6.26
N TYR A 418 6.20 -6.03 -5.49
CA TYR A 418 5.96 -5.88 -4.07
C TYR A 418 5.27 -4.56 -3.77
N LEU A 419 4.39 -4.56 -2.77
CA LEU A 419 3.61 -3.38 -2.38
C LEU A 419 4.52 -2.19 -2.01
N GLU A 420 5.60 -2.46 -1.29
CA GLU A 420 6.58 -1.48 -0.87
C GLU A 420 7.29 -0.81 -2.06
N GLU A 421 7.58 -1.55 -3.12
CA GLU A 421 8.17 -1.00 -4.36
C GLU A 421 7.15 -0.20 -5.18
N ALA A 422 5.89 -0.62 -5.16
CA ALA A 422 4.80 0.07 -5.87
C ALA A 422 4.62 1.54 -5.43
N PHE A 423 4.96 1.89 -4.19
CA PHE A 423 4.92 3.27 -3.70
C PHE A 423 5.86 4.23 -4.44
N LYS A 424 6.91 3.72 -5.10
CA LYS A 424 7.92 4.54 -5.78
C LYS A 424 7.54 4.90 -7.20
N MET A 425 6.47 4.33 -7.76
CA MET A 425 6.11 4.57 -9.16
C MET A 425 5.90 6.06 -9.46
N ARG A 426 5.29 6.83 -8.53
CA ARG A 426 5.17 8.29 -8.65
C ARG A 426 6.52 9.03 -8.70
N ASN A 427 7.58 8.50 -8.10
CA ASN A 427 8.92 9.06 -8.19
C ASN A 427 9.61 8.63 -9.48
N VAL A 428 9.44 7.37 -9.87
CA VAL A 428 10.04 6.78 -11.09
C VAL A 428 9.53 7.51 -12.33
N LEU A 429 8.22 7.76 -12.45
CA LEU A 429 7.66 8.42 -13.63
C LEU A 429 8.14 9.86 -13.82
N GLU A 430 8.55 10.55 -12.75
CA GLU A 430 9.15 11.89 -12.84
C GLU A 430 10.52 11.89 -13.53
N GLU A 431 11.16 10.72 -13.68
CA GLU A 431 12.41 10.61 -14.45
C GLU A 431 12.21 10.99 -15.92
N PHE A 432 11.03 10.72 -16.48
CA PHE A 432 10.66 11.14 -17.85
C PHE A 432 10.64 12.67 -18.00
N GLY A 433 10.35 13.39 -16.93
CA GLY A 433 10.34 14.85 -16.89
C GLY A 433 11.67 15.50 -16.51
N SER A 434 12.68 14.71 -16.12
CA SER A 434 13.88 15.23 -15.48
C SER A 434 14.86 15.88 -16.46
N ASP A 435 15.23 17.13 -16.18
CA ASP A 435 16.25 17.87 -16.95
C ASP A 435 17.68 17.42 -16.63
N LYS A 436 17.87 16.47 -15.71
CA LYS A 436 19.21 15.99 -15.30
C LYS A 436 19.96 15.25 -16.40
N TYR A 437 19.26 14.79 -17.43
CA TYR A 437 19.83 14.04 -18.56
C TYR A 437 20.16 14.93 -19.78
N GLY A 438 20.07 16.25 -19.63
CA GLY A 438 20.33 17.21 -20.69
C GLY A 438 19.07 17.55 -21.49
N LYS A 439 19.24 17.92 -22.77
CA LYS A 439 18.13 18.40 -23.62
C LYS A 439 17.14 17.30 -24.03
N SER A 440 17.61 16.05 -24.09
CA SER A 440 16.79 14.91 -24.48
C SER A 440 16.21 14.26 -23.24
N LYS A 441 14.88 14.22 -23.17
CA LYS A 441 14.17 13.51 -22.10
C LYS A 441 14.26 12.00 -22.32
N PRO A 442 14.40 11.18 -21.26
CA PRO A 442 14.38 9.73 -21.42
C PRO A 442 13.00 9.29 -21.92
N THR A 443 12.96 8.19 -22.68
CA THR A 443 11.72 7.58 -23.19
C THR A 443 11.53 6.14 -22.71
N ILE A 444 12.57 5.56 -22.11
CA ILE A 444 12.58 4.21 -21.53
C ILE A 444 13.28 4.29 -20.17
N LEU A 445 12.65 3.71 -19.14
CA LEU A 445 13.23 3.56 -17.81
C LEU A 445 13.46 2.07 -17.53
N GLY A 446 14.71 1.72 -17.25
CA GLY A 446 15.06 0.40 -16.73
C GLY A 446 14.99 0.41 -15.21
N LEU A 447 14.19 -0.47 -14.63
CA LEU A 447 14.21 -0.75 -13.20
C LEU A 447 15.18 -1.90 -12.97
N ARG A 448 16.17 -1.69 -12.10
CA ARG A 448 17.12 -2.73 -11.73
C ARG A 448 16.43 -3.66 -10.73
N GLU A 449 16.43 -4.96 -11.06
CA GLU A 449 15.89 -6.05 -10.23
C GLU A 449 16.59 -6.18 -8.87
#